data_AF-A0A3D2RZ66-F1
#
_entry.id   AF-A0A3D2RZ66-F1
#
_cell.length_a   1.000
_cell.length_b   1.000
_cell.length_c   1.000
_cell.angle_alpha   90.00
_cell.angle_beta   90.00
_cell.angle_gamma   90.00
#
_symmetry.space_group_name_H-M   'P 1'
#
loop_
_entity.id
_entity.type
_entity.pdbx_description
1 polymer ?
#
loop_
_entity_poly.entity_id
_entity_poly.type
_entity_poly.pdbx_seq_one_letter_code
_entity_poly.pdbx_strand_id
1 'polypeptide(L)'
;MHSENQQLTTKIADCRRALDEQVRHVINCHFDPEKGTPFWLEYAEKLGFDPRNKIHSYNDLKLLGNFQDEWLRGGPIRRWVPKALADQPIYVFETGGSTGLPKSRISIRDFQIDYEQFSQRLSSKTFPHGSDWLMLGPSGPRRLRLAVEHLAQIRGGICFLVD
;
A
#
# COMPACT_ATOMS: atom_id res chain seq x y z
N MET A 1 0.19 37.66 9.04
CA MET A 1 1.41 37.52 8.21
C MET A 1 2.61 36.90 8.92
N HIS A 2 3.33 37.56 9.85
CA HIS A 2 4.56 36.97 10.45
C HIS A 2 4.28 35.71 11.29
N SER A 3 3.21 35.73 12.10
CA SER A 3 2.78 34.59 12.91
C SER A 3 2.24 33.41 12.09
N GLU A 4 1.59 33.65 10.96
CA GLU A 4 1.04 32.58 10.10
C GLU A 4 2.15 31.87 9.33
N ASN A 5 3.15 32.62 8.85
CA ASN A 5 4.33 32.02 8.21
C ASN A 5 5.10 31.15 9.20
N GLN A 6 5.27 31.58 10.45
CA GLN A 6 5.93 30.77 11.48
C GLN A 6 5.15 29.49 11.83
N GLN A 7 3.82 29.56 11.90
CA GLN A 7 2.97 28.38 12.08
C GLN A 7 3.09 27.40 10.91
N LEU A 8 3.09 27.91 9.67
CA LEU A 8 3.24 27.09 8.47
C LEU A 8 4.61 26.40 8.43
N THR A 9 5.69 27.12 8.72
CA THR A 9 7.05 26.55 8.80
C THR A 9 7.13 25.44 9.84
N THR A 10 6.51 25.62 11.01
CA THR A 10 6.46 24.61 12.06
C THR A 10 5.71 23.36 11.59
N LYS A 11 4.52 23.53 11.00
CA LYS A 11 3.75 22.41 10.43
C LYS A 11 4.53 21.64 9.37
N ILE A 12 5.26 22.33 8.49
CA ILE A 12 6.09 21.68 7.47
C ILE A 12 7.20 20.85 8.12
N ALA A 13 7.85 21.38 9.15
CA ALA A 13 8.89 20.65 9.88
C ALA A 13 8.32 19.41 10.59
N ASP A 14 7.16 19.53 11.22
CA ASP A 14 6.48 18.40 11.90
C ASP A 14 6.09 17.30 10.92
N CYS A 15 5.48 17.66 9.78
CA CYS A 15 5.13 16.69 8.74
C CYS A 15 6.37 15.97 8.18
N ARG A 16 7.50 16.67 8.04
CA ARG A 16 8.75 16.05 7.60
C ARG A 16 9.28 15.05 8.63
N ARG A 17 9.27 15.40 9.92
CA ARG A 17 9.69 14.47 10.99
C ARG A 17 8.81 13.23 11.03
N ALA A 18 7.50 13.40 10.93
CA ALA A 18 6.55 12.28 10.89
C ALA A 18 6.77 11.38 9.66
N LEU A 19 7.08 11.95 8.49
CA LEU A 19 7.42 11.20 7.29
C LEU A 19 8.70 10.38 7.49
N ASP A 20 9.75 10.99 8.06
CA ASP A 20 11.02 10.30 8.32
C ASP A 20 10.88 9.20 9.39
N GLU A 21 10.01 9.41 10.38
CA GLU A 21 9.61 8.37 11.35
C GLU A 21 8.94 7.18 10.67
N GLN A 22 7.97 7.45 9.79
CA GLN A 22 7.28 6.42 9.04
C GLN A 22 8.25 5.66 8.11
N VAL A 23 9.19 6.34 7.46
CA VAL A 23 10.23 5.71 6.64
C VAL A 23 11.05 4.73 7.46
N ARG A 24 11.55 5.14 8.63
CA ARG A 24 12.31 4.25 9.52
C ARG A 24 11.47 3.05 9.96
N HIS A 25 10.18 3.26 10.25
CA HIS A 25 9.30 2.16 10.61
C HIS A 25 9.18 1.14 9.47
N VAL A 26 8.86 1.58 8.25
CA VAL A 26 8.70 0.72 7.07
C VAL A 26 9.99 -0.01 6.71
N ILE A 27 11.13 0.67 6.76
CA ILE A 27 12.45 0.06 6.52
C ILE A 27 12.72 -1.04 7.55
N ASN A 28 12.47 -0.78 8.83
CA ASN A 28 12.65 -1.80 9.87
C ASN A 28 11.69 -2.99 9.67
N CYS A 29 10.44 -2.76 9.26
CA CYS A 29 9.51 -3.85 8.98
C CYS A 29 9.97 -4.77 7.84
N HIS A 30 10.46 -4.21 6.73
CA HIS A 30 10.80 -5.01 5.54
C HIS A 30 12.20 -5.63 5.58
N PHE A 31 13.16 -4.96 6.23
CA PHE A 31 14.56 -5.39 6.29
C PHE A 31 14.93 -6.06 7.63
N ASP A 32 13.96 -6.37 8.49
CA ASP A 32 14.18 -7.23 9.66
C ASP A 32 14.58 -8.66 9.20
N PRO A 33 15.75 -9.20 9.59
CA PRO A 33 16.21 -10.52 9.13
C PRO A 33 15.25 -11.68 9.44
N GLU A 34 14.55 -11.60 10.57
CA GLU A 34 13.67 -12.66 11.06
C GLU A 34 12.24 -12.49 10.53
N LYS A 35 11.76 -11.24 10.46
CA LYS A 35 10.35 -10.89 10.24
C LYS A 35 10.06 -10.23 8.91
N GLY A 36 11.10 -9.81 8.21
CA GLY A 36 11.03 -9.00 7.00
C GLY A 36 10.49 -9.72 5.77
N THR A 37 10.54 -9.03 4.64
CA THR A 37 10.03 -9.54 3.37
C THR A 37 11.14 -10.27 2.63
N PRO A 38 10.96 -11.54 2.24
CA PRO A 38 12.00 -12.33 1.59
C PRO A 38 12.67 -11.63 0.41
N PHE A 39 11.89 -11.00 -0.47
CA PHE A 39 12.43 -10.23 -1.60
C PHE A 39 13.39 -9.11 -1.15
N TRP A 40 13.00 -8.33 -0.13
CA TRP A 40 13.81 -7.20 0.34
C TRP A 40 15.05 -7.66 1.11
N LEU A 41 14.96 -8.78 1.83
CA LEU A 41 16.11 -9.39 2.49
C LEU A 41 17.16 -9.86 1.48
N GLU A 42 16.73 -10.55 0.42
CA GLU A 42 17.64 -10.94 -0.68
C GLU A 42 18.20 -9.71 -1.42
N TYR A 43 17.38 -8.67 -1.59
CA TYR A 43 17.83 -7.42 -2.21
C TYR A 43 18.92 -6.72 -1.38
N ALA A 44 18.80 -6.73 -0.05
CA ALA A 44 19.77 -6.10 0.85
C ALA A 44 21.18 -6.71 0.75
N GLU A 45 21.29 -8.00 0.47
CA GLU A 45 22.57 -8.69 0.26
C GLU A 45 23.39 -8.06 -0.88
N LYS A 46 22.72 -7.41 -1.84
CA LYS A 46 23.33 -6.78 -3.03
C LYS A 46 23.77 -5.33 -2.80
N LEU A 47 23.34 -4.69 -1.70
CA LEU A 47 23.58 -3.27 -1.44
C LEU A 47 24.94 -2.99 -0.78
N GLY A 48 25.55 -3.99 -0.14
CA GLY A 48 26.81 -3.81 0.61
C GLY A 48 26.66 -3.01 1.91
N PHE A 49 25.43 -2.70 2.33
CA PHE A 49 25.11 -2.08 3.61
C PHE A 49 23.76 -2.58 4.12
N ASP A 50 23.54 -2.51 5.43
CA ASP A 50 22.23 -2.74 6.04
C ASP A 50 21.34 -1.49 5.87
N PRO A 51 20.21 -1.55 5.14
CA PRO A 51 19.33 -0.40 4.92
C PRO A 51 18.81 0.23 6.22
N ARG A 52 18.63 -0.55 7.29
CA ARG A 52 18.16 -0.06 8.59
C ARG A 52 19.16 0.91 9.25
N ASN A 53 20.44 0.80 8.90
CA ASN A 53 21.53 1.63 9.41
C ASN A 53 21.84 2.84 8.52
N LYS A 54 21.25 2.95 7.33
CA LYS A 54 21.57 3.99 6.34
C LYS A 54 20.38 4.82 5.89
N ILE A 55 19.15 4.30 6.03
CA ILE A 55 17.93 4.98 5.59
C ILE A 55 17.21 5.51 6.82
N HIS A 56 17.32 6.82 7.06
CA HIS A 56 16.71 7.48 8.22
C HIS A 56 15.66 8.53 7.85
N SER A 57 15.61 8.93 6.58
CA SER A 57 14.70 9.93 6.03
C SER A 57 14.15 9.52 4.67
N TYR A 58 13.10 10.20 4.22
CA TYR A 58 12.53 9.98 2.89
C TYR A 58 13.57 10.18 1.76
N ASN A 59 14.49 11.13 1.94
CA ASN A 59 15.53 11.41 0.95
C ASN A 59 16.56 10.27 0.81
N ASP A 60 16.71 9.43 1.84
CA ASP A 60 17.66 8.32 1.84
C ASP A 60 17.12 7.11 1.06
N LEU A 61 15.81 7.07 0.73
CA LEU A 61 15.22 5.99 -0.07
C LEU A 61 15.88 5.84 -1.45
N LYS A 62 16.50 6.90 -1.98
CA LYS A 62 17.31 6.85 -3.21
C LYS A 62 18.48 5.86 -3.14
N LEU A 63 18.95 5.51 -1.93
CA LEU A 63 20.00 4.50 -1.72
C LEU A 63 19.55 3.09 -2.11
N LEU A 64 18.24 2.83 -2.19
CA LEU A 64 17.67 1.57 -2.69
C LEU A 64 17.64 1.50 -4.22
N GLY A 65 18.09 2.53 -4.93
CA GLY A 65 18.05 2.58 -6.40
C GLY A 65 16.62 2.53 -6.97
N ASN A 66 16.53 2.24 -8.26
CA ASN A 66 15.26 2.21 -8.98
C ASN A 66 14.61 0.83 -8.87
N PHE A 67 13.34 0.82 -8.45
CA PHE A 67 12.50 -0.38 -8.51
C PHE A 67 12.24 -0.78 -9.96
N GLN A 68 12.45 -2.05 -10.29
CA GLN A 68 12.21 -2.56 -11.65
C GLN A 68 10.81 -3.16 -11.73
N ASP A 69 9.98 -2.66 -12.64
CA ASP A 69 8.60 -3.16 -12.75
C ASP A 69 8.53 -4.64 -13.18
N GLU A 70 9.55 -5.12 -13.89
CA GLU A 70 9.68 -6.52 -14.31
C GLU A 70 9.79 -7.48 -13.11
N TRP A 71 10.26 -7.01 -11.94
CA TRP A 71 10.29 -7.83 -10.73
C TRP A 71 8.90 -8.32 -10.32
N LEU A 72 7.84 -7.59 -10.67
CA LEU A 72 6.46 -7.95 -10.38
C LEU A 72 5.89 -8.99 -11.36
N ARG A 73 6.63 -9.36 -12.41
CA ARG A 73 6.19 -10.36 -13.38
C ARG A 73 6.74 -11.74 -13.01
N GLY A 74 5.83 -12.69 -12.85
CA GLY A 74 6.17 -14.08 -12.57
C GLY A 74 6.86 -14.34 -11.22
N GLY A 75 7.37 -15.57 -11.09
CA GLY A 75 7.99 -16.07 -9.86
C GLY A 75 6.99 -16.37 -8.73
N PRO A 76 7.47 -16.89 -7.59
CA PRO A 76 6.60 -17.22 -6.46
C PRO A 76 6.09 -15.95 -5.77
N ILE A 77 4.77 -15.75 -5.73
CA ILE A 77 4.16 -14.56 -5.13
C ILE A 77 4.50 -14.40 -3.63
N ARG A 78 4.74 -15.52 -2.94
CA ARG A 78 5.09 -15.56 -1.51
C ARG A 78 6.36 -14.79 -1.16
N ARG A 79 7.27 -14.53 -2.12
CA ARG A 79 8.48 -13.73 -1.87
C ARG A 79 8.17 -12.28 -1.44
N TRP A 80 6.99 -11.79 -1.76
CA TRP A 80 6.54 -10.44 -1.41
C TRP A 80 5.87 -10.36 -0.03
N VAL A 81 5.59 -11.50 0.62
CA VAL A 81 4.90 -11.57 1.91
C VAL A 81 5.90 -11.36 3.05
N PRO A 82 5.76 -10.31 3.89
CA PRO A 82 6.56 -10.21 5.12
C PRO A 82 6.36 -11.44 6.00
N LYS A 83 7.43 -12.03 6.52
CA LYS A 83 7.35 -13.24 7.37
C LYS A 83 6.45 -13.00 8.60
N ALA A 84 6.48 -11.81 9.18
CA ALA A 84 5.61 -11.42 10.29
C ALA A 84 4.11 -11.41 9.96
N LEU A 85 3.73 -11.40 8.68
CA LEU A 85 2.34 -11.39 8.22
C LEU A 85 1.98 -12.65 7.43
N ALA A 86 2.80 -13.71 7.50
CA ALA A 86 2.63 -14.92 6.69
C ALA A 86 1.30 -15.66 6.94
N ASP A 87 0.74 -15.52 8.14
CA ASP A 87 -0.53 -16.16 8.56
C ASP A 87 -1.76 -15.29 8.29
N GLN A 88 -1.59 -14.08 7.75
CA GLN A 88 -2.73 -13.22 7.38
C GLN A 88 -3.34 -13.64 6.03
N PRO A 89 -4.62 -13.33 5.78
CA PRO A 89 -5.19 -13.46 4.44
C PRO A 89 -4.43 -12.60 3.42
N ILE A 90 -3.93 -13.26 2.37
CA ILE A 90 -3.14 -12.63 1.30
C ILE A 90 -3.97 -12.61 0.02
N TYR A 91 -4.12 -11.43 -0.56
CA TYR A 91 -4.78 -11.22 -1.84
C TYR A 91 -3.74 -10.96 -2.92
N VAL A 92 -4.01 -11.37 -4.16
CA VAL A 92 -3.19 -11.06 -5.32
C VAL A 92 -3.97 -10.16 -6.25
N PHE A 93 -3.34 -9.06 -6.65
CA PHE A 93 -3.88 -8.13 -7.63
C PHE A 93 -2.92 -7.91 -8.78
N GLU A 94 -3.47 -7.74 -9.97
CA GLU A 94 -2.70 -7.63 -11.20
C GLU A 94 -2.92 -6.29 -11.91
N THR A 95 -1.88 -5.87 -12.64
CA THR A 95 -1.94 -4.75 -13.57
C THR A 95 -1.24 -5.03 -14.88
N GLY A 96 -1.71 -4.41 -15.96
CA GLY A 96 -1.33 -4.76 -17.34
C GLY A 96 -1.89 -6.11 -17.76
N GLY A 97 -1.15 -6.82 -18.61
CA GLY A 97 -1.45 -8.22 -18.97
C GLY A 97 -2.14 -8.44 -20.32
N SER A 98 -2.51 -7.37 -21.04
CA SER A 98 -3.22 -7.50 -22.33
C SER A 98 -2.38 -8.10 -23.46
N THR A 99 -1.05 -7.94 -23.39
CA THR A 99 -0.10 -8.39 -24.44
C THR A 99 1.02 -9.28 -23.91
N GLY A 100 1.03 -9.59 -22.61
CA GLY A 100 2.11 -10.34 -21.97
C GLY A 100 1.80 -10.67 -20.51
N LEU A 101 2.76 -11.27 -19.79
CA LEU A 101 2.57 -11.68 -18.40
C LEU A 101 2.23 -10.46 -17.51
N PRO A 102 1.13 -10.45 -16.73
CA PRO A 102 0.78 -9.30 -15.90
C PRO A 102 1.79 -9.06 -14.77
N LYS A 103 1.75 -7.84 -14.21
CA LYS A 103 2.46 -7.50 -12.98
C LYS A 103 1.57 -7.85 -11.80
N SER A 104 2.02 -8.76 -10.95
CA SER A 104 1.33 -9.21 -9.74
C SER A 104 1.86 -8.50 -8.50
N ARG A 105 0.96 -8.07 -7.62
CA ARG A 105 1.28 -7.58 -6.28
C ARG A 105 0.41 -8.27 -5.24
N ILE A 106 0.92 -8.39 -4.02
CA ILE A 106 0.12 -8.85 -2.90
C ILE A 106 -0.59 -7.69 -2.20
N SER A 107 -1.61 -8.03 -1.43
CA SER A 107 -2.33 -7.16 -0.52
C SER A 107 -2.61 -7.91 0.78
N ILE A 108 -2.36 -7.24 1.91
CA ILE A 108 -2.69 -7.73 3.25
C ILE A 108 -3.42 -6.60 3.96
N ARG A 109 -4.75 -6.68 4.02
CA ARG A 109 -5.66 -5.66 4.58
C ARG A 109 -5.59 -4.24 3.97
N ASP A 110 -4.71 -3.99 3.00
CA ASP A 110 -4.45 -2.65 2.46
C ASP A 110 -5.72 -1.99 1.93
N PHE A 111 -6.50 -2.72 1.13
CA PHE A 111 -7.66 -2.17 0.46
C PHE A 111 -8.81 -1.94 1.41
N GLN A 112 -8.95 -2.79 2.44
CA GLN A 112 -9.94 -2.60 3.48
C GLN A 112 -9.64 -1.33 4.27
N ILE A 113 -8.41 -1.18 4.77
CA ILE A 113 -7.99 -0.01 5.56
C ILE A 113 -8.13 1.28 4.72
N ASP A 114 -7.62 1.27 3.49
CA ASP A 114 -7.68 2.43 2.60
C ASP A 114 -9.13 2.85 2.33
N TYR A 115 -10.04 1.90 2.10
CA TYR A 115 -11.43 2.21 1.79
C TYR A 115 -12.27 2.52 3.03
N GLU A 116 -11.91 2.00 4.21
CA GLU A 116 -12.46 2.45 5.49
C GLU A 116 -12.11 3.91 5.75
N GLN A 117 -10.85 4.32 5.54
CA GLN A 117 -10.45 5.72 5.65
C GLN A 117 -11.11 6.59 4.58
N PHE A 118 -11.21 6.09 3.34
CA PHE A 118 -11.90 6.80 2.26
C PHE A 118 -13.38 7.02 2.58
N SER A 119 -14.06 6.02 3.17
CA SER A 119 -15.47 6.10 3.59
C SER A 119 -15.73 7.28 4.52
N GLN A 120 -14.78 7.62 5.41
CA GLN A 120 -14.89 8.75 6.34
C GLN A 120 -14.90 10.11 5.63
N ARG A 121 -14.42 10.18 4.38
CA ARG A 121 -14.38 11.42 3.58
C ARG A 121 -15.57 11.54 2.63
N LEU A 122 -16.39 10.50 2.49
CA LEU A 122 -17.59 10.55 1.64
C LEU A 122 -18.71 11.30 2.34
N SER A 123 -19.33 12.22 1.62
CA SER A 123 -20.48 12.97 2.11
C SER A 123 -21.68 12.04 2.31
N SER A 124 -22.29 12.06 3.49
CA SER A 124 -23.52 11.32 3.76
C SER A 124 -24.72 11.83 2.94
N LYS A 125 -24.64 13.04 2.35
CA LYS A 125 -25.70 13.59 1.49
C LYS A 125 -25.70 12.97 0.09
N THR A 126 -24.52 12.77 -0.49
CA THR A 126 -24.37 12.28 -1.88
C THR A 126 -24.02 10.79 -1.95
N PHE A 127 -23.48 10.24 -0.86
CA PHE A 127 -23.20 8.81 -0.67
C PHE A 127 -23.84 8.34 0.64
N PRO A 128 -25.17 8.31 0.74
CA PRO A 128 -25.86 7.91 1.96
C PRO A 128 -25.48 6.49 2.42
N HIS A 129 -25.50 6.29 3.73
CA HIS A 129 -25.37 4.96 4.34
C HIS A 129 -26.63 4.12 4.04
N GLY A 130 -26.47 2.79 4.00
CA GLY A 130 -27.57 1.84 3.76
C GLY A 130 -28.04 1.74 2.31
N SER A 131 -27.43 2.48 1.38
CA SER A 131 -27.75 2.38 -0.05
C SER A 131 -26.98 1.26 -0.71
N ASP A 132 -27.63 0.54 -1.63
CA ASP A 132 -27.01 -0.48 -2.46
C ASP A 132 -26.24 0.14 -3.64
N TRP A 133 -25.19 -0.55 -4.08
CA TRP A 133 -24.20 -0.05 -5.03
C TRP A 133 -24.16 -0.94 -6.27
N LEU A 134 -24.10 -0.32 -7.45
CA LEU A 134 -23.79 -1.01 -8.71
C LEU A 134 -22.35 -0.68 -9.10
N MET A 135 -21.47 -1.68 -9.06
CA MET A 135 -20.09 -1.56 -9.52
C MET A 135 -20.01 -1.98 -10.99
N LEU A 136 -19.83 -0.98 -11.86
CA LEU A 136 -19.52 -1.19 -13.28
C LEU A 136 -18.03 -0.92 -13.50
N GLY A 137 -17.23 -1.98 -13.53
CA GLY A 137 -15.80 -1.86 -13.70
C GLY A 137 -15.10 -3.22 -13.71
N PRO A 138 -13.77 -3.25 -13.80
CA PRO A 138 -13.04 -4.49 -13.92
C PRO A 138 -13.17 -5.32 -12.63
N SER A 139 -13.61 -6.56 -12.80
CA SER A 139 -13.70 -7.58 -11.77
C SER A 139 -12.35 -8.31 -11.63
N GLY A 140 -12.32 -9.63 -11.89
CA GLY A 140 -11.12 -10.43 -12.07
C GLY A 140 -9.99 -10.17 -11.06
N PRO A 141 -8.72 -10.14 -11.49
CA PRO A 141 -7.58 -9.94 -10.60
C PRO A 141 -7.36 -8.46 -10.25
N ARG A 142 -8.36 -7.58 -10.42
CA ARG A 142 -8.22 -6.15 -10.08
C ARG A 142 -8.67 -5.89 -8.65
N ARG A 143 -7.89 -5.06 -7.94
CA ARG A 143 -8.20 -4.61 -6.56
C ARG A 143 -9.59 -3.98 -6.44
N LEU A 144 -10.02 -3.26 -7.47
CA LEU A 144 -11.19 -2.38 -7.40
C LEU A 144 -12.48 -3.15 -7.03
N ARG A 145 -12.63 -4.38 -7.54
CA ARG A 145 -13.77 -5.24 -7.22
C ARG A 145 -13.98 -5.39 -5.72
N LEU A 146 -12.97 -5.93 -5.03
CA LEU A 146 -13.03 -6.20 -3.59
C LEU A 146 -13.09 -4.91 -2.76
N ALA A 147 -12.44 -3.85 -3.23
CA ALA A 147 -12.39 -2.59 -2.50
C ALA A 147 -13.74 -1.84 -2.52
N VAL A 148 -14.42 -1.81 -3.67
CA VAL A 148 -15.76 -1.19 -3.80
C VAL A 148 -16.80 -2.03 -3.07
N GLU A 149 -16.72 -3.36 -3.18
CA GLU A 149 -17.58 -4.28 -2.44
C GLU A 149 -17.45 -4.07 -0.92
N HIS A 150 -16.22 -4.03 -0.39
CA HIS A 150 -15.96 -3.73 1.03
C HIS A 150 -16.51 -2.37 1.44
N LEU A 151 -16.32 -1.33 0.61
CA LEU A 151 -16.82 0.01 0.89
C LEU A 151 -18.33 0.08 0.98
N ALA A 152 -19.06 -0.58 0.08
CA ALA A 152 -20.50 -0.66 0.15
C ALA A 152 -20.95 -1.34 1.46
N GLN A 153 -20.31 -2.45 1.82
CA GLN A 153 -20.62 -3.24 3.01
C GLN A 153 -20.41 -2.44 4.31
N ILE A 154 -19.26 -1.78 4.48
CA ILE A 154 -19.01 -0.95 5.70
C ILE A 154 -19.91 0.28 5.75
N ARG A 155 -20.49 0.70 4.62
CA ARG A 155 -21.49 1.76 4.56
C ARG A 155 -22.93 1.24 4.72
N GLY A 156 -23.11 -0.07 4.91
CA GLY A 156 -24.39 -0.72 5.19
C GLY A 156 -25.20 -1.13 3.95
N GLY A 157 -24.59 -1.12 2.77
CA GLY A 157 -25.24 -1.51 1.52
C GLY A 157 -24.73 -2.85 0.96
N ILE A 158 -25.47 -3.36 -0.03
CA ILE A 158 -25.08 -4.51 -0.85
C ILE A 158 -24.40 -4.00 -2.13
N CYS A 159 -23.35 -4.68 -2.59
CA CYS A 159 -22.68 -4.37 -3.85
C CYS A 159 -23.07 -5.39 -4.93
N PHE A 160 -23.70 -4.90 -6.00
CA PHE A 160 -23.98 -5.66 -7.20
C PHE A 160 -22.87 -5.44 -8.23
N LEU A 161 -22.43 -6.53 -8.85
CA LEU A 161 -21.36 -6.55 -9.83
C LEU A 161 -21.96 -6.83 -11.21
N VAL A 162 -21.47 -6.13 -12.23
CA VAL A 162 -21.81 -6.40 -13.64
C VAL A 162 -20.61 -7.08 -14.29
N ASP A 163 -20.85 -8.20 -14.97
CA ASP A 163 -19.87 -8.96 -15.77
C ASP A 163 -20.15 -8.78 -17.27
#